data_AF-A0A3N4SDP3-F1
#
_entry.id   AF-A0A3N4SDP3-F1
#
_cell.length_a   1.000
_cell.length_b   1.000
_cell.length_c   1.000
_cell.angle_alpha   90.00
_cell.angle_beta   90.00
_cell.angle_gamma   90.00
#
_symmetry.space_group_name_H-M   'P 1'
#
loop_
_entity.id
_entity.type
_entity.pdbx_description
1 polymer ?
#
loop_
_entity_poly.entity_id
_entity_poly.type
_entity_poly.pdbx_seq_one_letter_code
_entity_poly.pdbx_strand_id
1 'polypeptide(L)'
;MRTSSSRRPLYPGVDELERQARTLAAFAPKVLRLREAGRSRAGRPLHVLSAGHGQHQLLTVAGAHANEPVGGASALRLARLLAHRPELLRGLDCTWHFLLCLDPDGARLAHGWQPEEPTPSPEECHRHFYRPEFACQPESPPAPGTGREPLPESTALVRLLDELRPTAQFTLHGIEIGGAFTMQTREVPGAARAFRETAARLRIPVDDHPCDGPDWRPDPPGVLRLPPASGSSERDPSGFVAKSTWLHPRRYGTLTALVEAPAWAVPAVSDSRPEPDPRRAVGAACDLLLARTRELGTLLEPVRSDAVPHELLPLHTAAAELLRVAPSLAVGWAEQEHTGSRGHFATLGVSARRIPLRVAAMARRAVARTAPATADVLADLVREWCRELDKTYEPRWIPVSAQTGLHVRTMLDLAGRLCA
;
A
#
# COMPACT_ATOMS: atom_id res chain seq x y z
N MET A 1 10.94 -22.63 33.23
CA MET A 1 10.01 -21.72 32.53
C MET A 1 10.78 -20.49 32.06
N ARG A 2 11.21 -20.45 30.79
CA ARG A 2 11.72 -19.22 30.20
C ARG A 2 10.53 -18.28 30.03
N THR A 3 10.58 -17.13 30.68
CA THR A 3 9.64 -16.03 30.48
C THR A 3 9.55 -15.74 28.98
N SER A 4 8.36 -15.87 28.42
CA SER A 4 8.03 -15.39 27.08
C SER A 4 8.37 -13.90 27.03
N SER A 5 9.53 -13.58 26.46
CA SER A 5 9.84 -12.21 26.04
C SER A 5 8.79 -11.88 25.00
N SER A 6 7.85 -11.00 25.33
CA SER A 6 6.88 -10.49 24.35
C SER A 6 7.68 -9.77 23.26
N ARG A 7 7.93 -10.47 22.16
CA ARG A 7 8.58 -9.89 20.98
C ARG A 7 7.68 -8.75 20.52
N ARG A 8 8.24 -7.54 20.40
CA ARG A 8 7.51 -6.43 19.80
C ARG A 8 7.20 -6.80 18.34
N PRO A 9 5.96 -6.61 17.86
CA PRO A 9 5.63 -6.88 16.47
C PRO A 9 6.49 -5.99 15.55
N LEU A 10 6.87 -6.50 14.38
CA LEU A 10 7.68 -5.75 13.40
C LEU A 10 7.01 -4.43 12.99
N TYR A 11 5.68 -4.45 12.94
CA TYR A 11 4.85 -3.28 12.69
C TYR A 11 3.89 -3.04 13.87
N PRO A 12 3.64 -1.78 14.25
CA PRO A 12 2.59 -1.46 15.22
C PRO A 12 1.21 -1.74 14.60
N GLY A 13 0.40 -2.58 15.25
CA GLY A 13 -1.02 -2.72 14.92
C GLY A 13 -1.80 -1.46 15.29
N VAL A 14 -3.08 -1.37 14.89
CA VAL A 14 -3.92 -0.17 15.05
C VAL A 14 -3.95 0.37 16.49
N ASP A 15 -4.14 -0.51 17.48
CA ASP A 15 -4.19 -0.10 18.90
C ASP A 15 -2.82 0.36 19.42
N GLU A 16 -1.75 -0.19 18.86
CA GLU A 16 -0.40 0.24 19.21
C GLU A 16 -0.04 1.57 18.54
N LEU A 17 -0.55 1.83 17.33
CA LEU A 17 -0.40 3.14 16.69
C LEU A 17 -1.00 4.24 17.57
N GLU A 18 -2.23 4.03 18.05
CA GLU A 18 -2.89 4.97 18.95
C GLU A 18 -2.12 5.13 20.27
N ARG A 19 -1.77 4.03 20.94
CA ARG A 19 -1.05 4.05 22.22
C ARG A 19 0.29 4.78 22.10
N GLN A 20 1.07 4.49 21.06
CA GLN A 20 2.35 5.18 20.84
C GLN A 20 2.15 6.65 20.50
N ALA A 21 1.14 7.03 19.73
CA ALA A 21 0.85 8.43 19.42
C ALA A 21 0.45 9.23 20.66
N ARG A 22 -0.41 8.67 21.53
CA ARG A 22 -0.76 9.28 22.83
C ARG A 22 0.48 9.47 23.70
N THR A 23 1.33 8.45 23.76
CA THR A 23 2.59 8.51 24.53
C THR A 23 3.52 9.60 23.99
N LEU A 24 3.67 9.72 22.66
CA LEU A 24 4.47 10.76 22.03
C LEU A 24 3.90 12.17 22.28
N ALA A 25 2.58 12.34 22.19
CA ALA A 25 1.93 13.61 22.48
C ALA A 25 2.11 14.03 23.95
N ALA A 26 2.02 13.09 24.89
CA ALA A 26 2.30 13.35 26.31
C ALA A 26 3.78 13.66 26.59
N PHE A 27 4.70 13.05 25.83
CA PHE A 27 6.13 13.29 25.95
C PHE A 27 6.54 14.70 25.46
N ALA A 28 5.93 15.19 24.37
CA ALA A 28 6.26 16.48 23.77
C ALA A 28 5.01 17.36 23.54
N PRO A 29 4.26 17.75 24.59
CA PRO A 29 2.94 18.36 24.46
C PRO A 29 2.95 19.77 23.83
N LYS A 30 4.09 20.46 23.86
CA LYS A 30 4.26 21.76 23.19
C LYS A 30 4.46 21.62 21.67
N VAL A 31 4.86 20.43 21.21
CA VAL A 31 5.17 20.13 19.81
C VAL A 31 4.06 19.30 19.17
N LEU A 32 3.60 18.27 19.87
CA LEU A 32 2.68 17.25 19.37
C LEU A 32 1.28 17.37 19.97
N ARG A 33 0.26 17.22 19.13
CA ARG A 33 -1.17 17.25 19.52
C ARG A 33 -1.92 16.12 18.82
N LEU A 34 -2.67 15.33 19.57
CA LEU A 34 -3.49 14.23 19.02
C LEU A 34 -4.96 14.62 19.02
N ARG A 35 -5.66 14.40 17.91
CA ARG A 35 -7.12 14.54 17.84
C ARG A 35 -7.76 13.40 17.06
N GLU A 36 -9.07 13.22 17.24
CA GLU A 36 -9.91 12.41 16.36
C GLU A 36 -10.33 13.27 15.16
N ALA A 37 -10.25 12.71 13.94
CA ALA A 37 -10.64 13.37 12.70
C ALA A 37 -11.91 12.77 12.06
N GLY A 38 -12.35 11.63 12.56
CA GLY A 38 -13.53 10.92 12.08
C GLY A 38 -13.59 9.53 12.66
N ARG A 39 -14.51 8.72 12.13
CA ARG A 39 -14.67 7.31 12.51
C ARG A 39 -14.80 6.44 11.26
N SER A 40 -14.30 5.21 11.38
CA SER A 40 -14.47 4.17 10.38
C SER A 40 -15.92 3.67 10.31
N ARG A 41 -16.23 2.84 9.31
CA ARG A 41 -17.56 2.24 9.15
C ARG A 41 -17.97 1.36 10.33
N ALA A 42 -17.03 0.73 11.02
CA ALA A 42 -17.27 0.01 12.27
C ALA A 42 -17.10 0.88 13.52
N GLY A 43 -17.10 2.21 13.38
CA GLY A 43 -17.12 3.17 14.48
C GLY A 43 -15.78 3.42 15.18
N ARG A 44 -14.66 2.96 14.61
CA ARG A 44 -13.32 3.11 15.20
C ARG A 44 -12.75 4.50 14.93
N PRO A 45 -12.08 5.14 15.90
CA PRO A 45 -11.58 6.49 15.73
C PRO A 45 -10.44 6.55 14.71
N LEU A 46 -10.49 7.57 13.85
CA LEU A 46 -9.41 7.95 12.94
C LEU A 46 -8.59 9.04 13.62
N HIS A 47 -7.35 8.72 14.00
CA HIS A 47 -6.50 9.63 14.78
C HIS A 47 -5.53 10.42 13.91
N VAL A 48 -5.46 11.72 14.16
CA VAL A 48 -4.48 12.62 13.56
C VAL A 48 -3.54 13.15 14.64
N LEU A 49 -2.26 12.80 14.52
CA LEU A 49 -1.18 13.37 15.32
C LEU A 49 -0.57 14.55 14.56
N SER A 50 -0.57 15.74 15.16
CA SER A 50 -0.06 16.97 14.53
C SER A 50 1.21 17.44 15.22
N ALA A 51 2.20 17.92 14.48
CA ALA A 51 3.49 18.39 14.96
C ALA A 51 3.79 19.81 14.45
N GLY A 52 4.12 20.73 15.34
CA GLY A 52 4.47 22.12 14.97
C GLY A 52 3.28 23.07 14.92
N HIS A 53 3.54 24.29 14.46
CA HIS A 53 2.58 25.42 14.42
C HIS A 53 2.88 26.39 13.25
N GLY A 54 3.63 25.95 12.24
CA GLY A 54 3.98 26.79 11.09
C GLY A 54 2.87 26.88 10.04
N GLN A 55 3.05 27.77 9.07
CA GLN A 55 2.06 28.09 8.04
C GLN A 55 1.87 26.95 7.02
N HIS A 56 2.95 26.28 6.61
CA HIS A 56 2.88 25.19 5.63
C HIS A 56 2.25 23.94 6.23
N GLN A 57 1.04 23.59 5.78
CA GLN A 57 0.37 22.37 6.22
C GLN A 57 0.87 21.18 5.41
N LEU A 58 1.38 20.14 6.07
CA LEU A 58 1.81 18.89 5.46
C LEU A 58 0.96 17.75 6.00
N LEU A 59 0.37 16.92 5.14
CA LEU A 59 -0.46 15.79 5.56
C LEU A 59 0.18 14.48 5.14
N THR A 60 0.40 13.58 6.10
CA THR A 60 0.76 12.18 5.86
C THR A 60 -0.45 11.29 6.13
N VAL A 61 -0.83 10.49 5.15
CA VAL A 61 -1.88 9.48 5.22
C VAL A 61 -1.20 8.11 5.31
N ALA A 62 -1.47 7.39 6.39
CA ALA A 62 -1.00 6.02 6.61
C ALA A 62 -2.18 5.04 6.67
N GLY A 63 -1.91 3.76 6.42
CA GLY A 63 -2.95 2.72 6.43
C GLY A 63 -3.99 2.94 5.35
N ALA A 64 -3.55 3.42 4.18
CA ALA A 64 -4.33 3.57 2.96
C ALA A 64 -4.99 2.25 2.53
N HIS A 65 -4.20 1.16 2.59
CA HIS A 65 -4.68 -0.20 2.43
C HIS A 65 -4.41 -1.02 3.69
N ALA A 66 -5.35 -1.90 4.02
CA ALA A 66 -5.29 -2.77 5.20
C ALA A 66 -4.01 -3.62 5.29
N ASN A 67 -3.51 -4.11 4.15
CA ASN A 67 -2.34 -5.00 4.07
C ASN A 67 -0.99 -4.27 4.17
N GLU A 68 -0.97 -2.95 4.37
CA GLU A 68 0.24 -2.11 4.20
C GLU A 68 0.65 -1.42 5.51
N PRO A 69 1.14 -2.17 6.53
CA PRO A 69 1.42 -1.63 7.87
C PRO A 69 2.52 -0.56 7.93
N VAL A 70 3.40 -0.52 6.93
CA VAL A 70 4.62 0.31 6.93
C VAL A 70 4.31 1.80 7.06
N GLY A 71 3.16 2.26 6.55
CA GLY A 71 2.75 3.66 6.61
C GLY A 71 2.63 4.15 8.06
N GLY A 72 1.92 3.41 8.92
CA GLY A 72 1.72 3.79 10.32
C GLY A 72 3.04 3.80 11.11
N ALA A 73 3.90 2.81 10.86
CA ALA A 73 5.26 2.78 11.43
C ALA A 73 6.11 4.00 11.00
N SER A 74 5.99 4.41 9.74
CA SER A 74 6.69 5.56 9.18
C SER A 74 6.20 6.88 9.79
N ALA A 75 4.89 7.03 9.94
CA ALA A 75 4.26 8.19 10.57
C ALA A 75 4.76 8.38 12.01
N LEU A 76 4.73 7.32 12.83
CA LEU A 76 5.26 7.38 14.20
C LEU A 76 6.77 7.66 14.25
N ARG A 77 7.53 7.09 13.32
CA ARG A 77 8.98 7.33 13.23
C ARG A 77 9.27 8.81 12.95
N LEU A 78 8.59 9.42 11.99
CA LEU A 78 8.78 10.85 11.69
C LEU A 78 8.26 11.73 12.84
N ALA A 79 7.08 11.45 13.38
CA ALA A 79 6.55 12.20 14.53
C ALA A 79 7.52 12.16 15.73
N ARG A 80 8.13 11.00 16.02
CA ARG A 80 9.16 10.87 17.05
C ARG A 80 10.41 11.70 16.72
N LEU A 81 10.88 11.69 15.46
CA LEU A 81 12.00 12.54 15.04
C LEU A 81 11.69 14.03 15.27
N LEU A 82 10.51 14.49 14.85
CA LEU A 82 10.09 15.89 14.98
C LEU A 82 9.89 16.31 16.44
N ALA A 83 9.46 15.39 17.32
CA ALA A 83 9.39 15.64 18.75
C ALA A 83 10.77 15.88 19.39
N HIS A 84 11.79 15.14 18.93
CA HIS A 84 13.17 15.29 19.42
C HIS A 84 13.92 16.42 18.73
N ARG A 85 13.47 16.84 17.54
CA ARG A 85 14.11 17.85 16.70
C ARG A 85 13.10 18.88 16.19
N PRO A 86 12.44 19.64 17.09
CA PRO A 86 11.42 20.61 16.71
C PRO A 86 11.96 21.78 15.87
N GLU A 87 13.27 21.97 15.81
CA GLU A 87 13.93 22.92 14.89
C GLU A 87 13.67 22.60 13.41
N LEU A 88 13.45 21.32 13.05
CA LEU A 88 13.10 20.94 11.68
C LEU A 88 11.76 21.54 11.25
N LEU A 89 10.78 21.58 12.17
CA LEU A 89 9.47 22.18 11.92
C LEU A 89 9.58 23.70 11.74
N ARG A 90 10.42 24.36 12.56
CA ARG A 90 10.65 25.81 12.47
C ARG A 90 11.40 26.18 11.19
N GLY A 91 12.40 25.39 10.79
CA GLY A 91 13.17 25.63 9.57
C GLY A 91 12.35 25.50 8.28
N LEU A 92 11.25 24.74 8.33
CA LEU A 92 10.31 24.58 7.21
C LEU A 92 9.05 25.43 7.35
N ASP A 93 8.93 26.24 8.42
CA ASP A 93 7.70 26.92 8.83
C ASP A 93 6.44 26.06 8.63
N CYS A 94 6.47 24.81 9.14
CA CYS A 94 5.41 23.84 8.84
C CYS A 94 4.65 23.33 10.08
N THR A 95 3.42 22.89 9.83
CA THR A 95 2.66 22.00 10.70
C THR A 95 2.46 20.68 9.98
N TRP A 96 2.93 19.59 10.58
CA TRP A 96 2.86 18.25 10.00
C TRP A 96 1.78 17.41 10.66
N HIS A 97 0.80 16.96 9.89
CA HIS A 97 -0.31 16.12 10.33
C HIS A 97 -0.13 14.68 9.87
N PHE A 98 -0.32 13.73 10.78
CA PHE A 98 -0.22 12.30 10.52
C PHE A 98 -1.56 11.64 10.79
N LEU A 99 -2.32 11.31 9.74
CA LEU A 99 -3.45 10.39 9.84
C LEU A 99 -2.87 8.97 10.00
N LEU A 100 -2.96 8.42 11.20
CA LEU A 100 -2.17 7.25 11.60
C LEU A 100 -2.59 5.94 10.93
N CYS A 101 -3.88 5.80 10.60
CA CYS A 101 -4.46 4.66 9.91
C CYS A 101 -5.80 5.08 9.30
N LEU A 102 -5.91 5.06 7.97
CA LEU A 102 -7.13 5.43 7.25
C LEU A 102 -8.17 4.31 7.25
N ASP A 103 -7.74 3.05 7.13
CA ASP A 103 -8.60 1.86 7.21
C ASP A 103 -8.34 1.02 8.47
N PRO A 104 -8.71 1.48 9.68
CA PRO A 104 -8.48 0.74 10.92
C PRO A 104 -9.31 -0.55 11.02
N ASP A 105 -10.38 -0.67 10.24
CA ASP A 105 -11.26 -1.84 10.22
C ASP A 105 -10.61 -2.97 9.42
N GLY A 106 -10.19 -2.67 8.18
CA GLY A 106 -9.47 -3.63 7.38
C GLY A 106 -8.09 -3.95 7.96
N ALA A 107 -7.39 -2.96 8.50
CA ALA A 107 -6.11 -3.16 9.16
C ALA A 107 -6.22 -4.15 10.33
N ARG A 108 -7.33 -4.21 11.07
CA ARG A 108 -7.53 -5.25 12.10
C ARG A 108 -7.67 -6.66 11.54
N LEU A 109 -8.29 -6.81 10.36
CA LEU A 109 -8.39 -8.09 9.66
C LEU A 109 -7.04 -8.53 9.07
N ALA A 110 -6.19 -7.58 8.67
CA ALA A 110 -4.84 -7.81 8.16
C ALA A 110 -3.77 -7.97 9.27
N HIS A 111 -3.95 -7.32 10.44
CA HIS A 111 -2.99 -7.28 11.55
C HIS A 111 -3.23 -8.34 12.64
N GLY A 112 -3.63 -9.54 12.23
CA GLY A 112 -3.33 -10.75 13.01
C GLY A 112 -1.84 -11.15 12.96
N TRP A 113 -1.01 -10.37 12.26
CA TRP A 113 0.40 -10.67 11.97
C TRP A 113 1.33 -10.21 13.10
N GLN A 114 1.70 -11.14 13.97
CA GLN A 114 2.89 -11.04 14.82
C GLN A 114 3.89 -12.04 14.27
N PRO A 115 4.79 -11.64 13.37
CA PRO A 115 5.74 -12.57 12.78
C PRO A 115 6.54 -13.25 13.90
N GLU A 116 6.59 -14.58 13.83
CA GLU A 116 7.30 -15.39 14.82
C GLU A 116 8.81 -15.19 14.68
N GLU A 117 9.28 -14.87 13.47
CA GLU A 117 10.68 -14.68 13.10
C GLU A 117 11.10 -13.20 12.93
N PRO A 118 12.39 -12.87 13.17
CA PRO A 118 12.93 -11.53 12.92
C PRO A 118 12.95 -11.15 11.42
N THR A 119 12.91 -12.15 10.54
CA THR A 119 12.80 -12.03 9.08
C THR A 119 11.63 -12.90 8.62
N PRO A 120 10.43 -12.35 8.47
CA PRO A 120 9.26 -13.15 8.13
C PRO A 120 9.41 -13.75 6.74
N SER A 121 8.86 -14.95 6.55
CA SER A 121 8.71 -15.56 5.23
C SER A 121 7.48 -14.99 4.50
N PRO A 122 7.46 -15.03 3.14
CA PRO A 122 6.27 -14.70 2.37
C PRO A 122 5.05 -15.55 2.78
N GLU A 123 5.23 -16.83 3.10
CA GLU A 123 4.14 -17.73 3.55
C GLU A 123 3.51 -17.25 4.86
N GLU A 124 4.31 -16.90 5.87
CA GLU A 124 3.80 -16.37 7.15
C GLU A 124 3.02 -15.06 6.96
N CYS A 125 3.49 -14.19 6.07
CA CYS A 125 2.77 -12.97 5.71
C CYS A 125 1.40 -13.29 5.11
N HIS A 126 1.36 -14.24 4.17
CA HIS A 126 0.12 -14.59 3.47
C HIS A 126 -0.88 -15.32 4.37
N ARG A 127 -0.43 -15.99 5.44
CA ARG A 127 -1.33 -16.61 6.44
C ARG A 127 -2.35 -15.64 7.04
N HIS A 128 -2.00 -14.36 7.16
CA HIS A 128 -2.83 -13.30 7.73
C HIS A 128 -3.23 -12.24 6.70
N PHE A 129 -3.06 -12.52 5.41
CA PHE A 129 -3.33 -11.56 4.36
C PHE A 129 -4.80 -11.13 4.35
N TYR A 130 -5.03 -9.84 4.19
CA TYR A 130 -6.34 -9.29 3.87
C TYR A 130 -6.16 -7.96 3.16
N ARG A 131 -6.80 -7.83 2.00
CA ARG A 131 -7.01 -6.55 1.31
C ARG A 131 -8.49 -6.45 0.96
N PRO A 132 -9.18 -5.37 1.33
CA PRO A 132 -10.59 -5.19 1.01
C PRO A 132 -10.83 -5.15 -0.52
N GLU A 133 -12.09 -5.42 -0.88
CA GLU A 133 -12.65 -5.09 -2.19
C GLU A 133 -12.31 -3.65 -2.59
N PHE A 134 -12.19 -3.36 -3.88
CA PHE A 134 -11.79 -2.04 -4.38
C PHE A 134 -12.67 -0.92 -3.83
N ALA A 135 -13.99 -1.12 -3.84
CA ALA A 135 -14.92 -0.12 -3.32
C ALA A 135 -14.99 -0.04 -1.79
N CYS A 136 -14.28 -0.93 -1.09
CA CYS A 136 -14.09 -0.92 0.35
C CYS A 136 -12.74 -0.32 0.75
N GLN A 137 -11.90 0.10 -0.20
CA GLN A 137 -10.64 0.80 0.06
C GLN A 137 -10.89 2.32 0.18
N PRO A 138 -10.58 2.96 1.33
CA PRO A 138 -10.97 4.36 1.57
C PRO A 138 -10.39 5.40 0.61
N GLU A 139 -9.27 5.13 -0.06
CA GLU A 139 -8.70 6.07 -1.03
C GLU A 139 -9.35 6.01 -2.41
N SER A 140 -10.24 5.02 -2.65
CA SER A 140 -10.93 4.78 -3.92
C SER A 140 -12.45 4.97 -3.78
N PRO A 141 -12.95 6.17 -3.44
CA PRO A 141 -14.38 6.40 -3.30
C PRO A 141 -15.11 6.19 -4.63
N PRO A 142 -16.41 5.85 -4.59
CA PRO A 142 -17.19 5.62 -5.79
C PRO A 142 -17.16 6.81 -6.77
N ALA A 143 -17.12 6.51 -8.06
CA ALA A 143 -17.26 7.55 -9.08
C ALA A 143 -18.64 8.26 -8.97
N PRO A 144 -18.75 9.55 -9.34
CA PRO A 144 -20.02 10.26 -9.35
C PRO A 144 -21.06 9.57 -10.24
N GLY A 145 -22.33 9.65 -9.86
CA GLY A 145 -23.42 9.05 -10.64
C GLY A 145 -23.60 7.54 -10.44
N THR A 146 -22.74 6.88 -9.64
CA THR A 146 -22.91 5.46 -9.27
C THR A 146 -24.01 5.22 -8.23
N GLY A 147 -24.53 6.29 -7.60
CA GLY A 147 -25.51 6.19 -6.51
C GLY A 147 -24.97 5.60 -5.21
N ARG A 148 -23.65 5.33 -5.14
CA ARG A 148 -22.98 4.79 -3.96
C ARG A 148 -22.39 5.92 -3.13
N GLU A 149 -22.68 5.90 -1.84
CA GLU A 149 -22.08 6.84 -0.90
C GLU A 149 -20.60 6.50 -0.64
N PRO A 150 -19.72 7.52 -0.50
CA PRO A 150 -18.36 7.32 -0.03
C PRO A 150 -18.33 6.70 1.36
N LEU A 151 -17.25 5.97 1.64
CA LEU A 151 -17.03 5.39 2.96
C LEU A 151 -16.87 6.50 4.02
N PRO A 152 -17.24 6.26 5.29
CA PRO A 152 -16.97 7.20 6.39
C PRO A 152 -15.50 7.61 6.47
N GLU A 153 -14.58 6.68 6.22
CA GLU A 153 -13.14 6.87 6.16
C GLU A 153 -12.74 7.81 5.02
N SER A 154 -13.27 7.59 3.80
CA SER A 154 -13.06 8.47 2.64
C SER A 154 -13.57 9.87 2.92
N THR A 155 -14.75 9.99 3.53
CA THR A 155 -15.37 11.26 3.89
C THR A 155 -14.54 12.01 4.92
N ALA A 156 -14.02 11.31 5.94
CA ALA A 156 -13.14 11.90 6.94
C ALA A 156 -11.83 12.42 6.33
N LEU A 157 -11.20 11.65 5.42
CA LEU A 157 -10.00 12.08 4.70
C LEU A 157 -10.27 13.31 3.84
N VAL A 158 -11.34 13.32 3.06
CA VAL A 158 -11.73 14.47 2.23
C VAL A 158 -11.98 15.72 3.07
N ARG A 159 -12.68 15.59 4.20
CA ARG A 159 -12.87 16.71 5.14
C ARG A 159 -11.55 17.22 5.70
N LEU A 160 -10.62 16.32 6.04
CA LEU A 160 -9.30 16.70 6.52
C LEU A 160 -8.49 17.44 5.44
N LEU A 161 -8.57 17.02 4.18
CA LEU A 161 -7.94 17.71 3.06
C LEU A 161 -8.54 19.11 2.84
N ASP A 162 -9.86 19.25 3.01
CA ASP A 162 -10.58 20.52 2.85
C ASP A 162 -10.28 21.51 3.98
N GLU A 163 -10.15 20.98 5.20
CA GLU A 163 -9.74 21.70 6.41
C GLU A 163 -8.30 22.21 6.28
N LEU A 164 -7.36 21.32 5.95
CA LEU A 164 -5.92 21.61 6.00
C LEU A 164 -5.39 22.32 4.75
N ARG A 165 -5.97 22.05 3.58
CA ARG A 165 -5.50 22.53 2.26
C ARG A 165 -3.97 22.41 2.13
N PRO A 166 -3.42 21.21 2.28
CA PRO A 166 -1.99 21.05 2.54
C PRO A 166 -1.11 21.50 1.36
N THR A 167 0.07 22.01 1.65
CA THR A 167 1.11 22.23 0.62
C THR A 167 1.51 20.91 -0.02
N ALA A 168 1.57 19.83 0.78
CA ALA A 168 1.80 18.47 0.31
C ALA A 168 0.98 17.43 1.07
N GLN A 169 0.41 16.48 0.34
CA GLN A 169 -0.09 15.20 0.84
C GLN A 169 0.93 14.11 0.53
N PHE A 170 1.31 13.33 1.53
CA PHE A 170 2.05 12.10 1.40
C PHE A 170 1.13 10.94 1.71
N THR A 171 0.75 10.13 0.73
CA THR A 171 0.07 8.86 1.02
C THR A 171 1.09 7.73 1.03
N LEU A 172 1.16 7.01 2.15
CA LEU A 172 2.20 6.02 2.41
C LEU A 172 1.66 4.61 2.18
N HIS A 173 2.27 3.93 1.23
CA HIS A 173 1.88 2.60 0.80
C HIS A 173 3.01 1.60 1.01
N GLY A 174 2.66 0.33 0.90
CA GLY A 174 3.63 -0.75 0.92
C GLY A 174 3.25 -1.81 -0.10
N ILE A 175 4.28 -2.37 -0.72
CA ILE A 175 4.12 -3.49 -1.63
C ILE A 175 4.66 -4.75 -0.94
N GLU A 176 3.92 -5.85 -0.96
CA GLU A 176 4.40 -7.07 -0.29
C GLU A 176 5.66 -7.54 -1.00
N ILE A 177 5.59 -7.75 -2.30
CA ILE A 177 6.71 -8.23 -3.11
C ILE A 177 6.84 -7.33 -4.34
N GLY A 178 8.01 -6.71 -4.55
CA GLY A 178 8.25 -5.84 -5.71
C GLY A 178 9.44 -4.89 -5.53
N GLY A 179 9.38 -3.73 -6.19
CA GLY A 179 10.35 -2.64 -6.05
C GLY A 179 9.74 -1.40 -5.38
N ALA A 180 10.59 -0.46 -4.97
CA ALA A 180 10.13 0.85 -4.52
C ALA A 180 9.81 1.76 -5.70
N PHE A 181 8.77 2.57 -5.59
CA PHE A 181 8.47 3.65 -6.53
C PHE A 181 7.71 4.79 -5.83
N THR A 182 7.52 5.89 -6.55
CA THR A 182 6.70 7.02 -6.08
C THR A 182 5.83 7.54 -7.21
N MET A 183 4.58 7.89 -6.91
CA MET A 183 3.68 8.59 -7.85
C MET A 183 3.50 10.03 -7.39
N GLN A 184 3.71 11.00 -8.28
CA GLN A 184 3.68 12.43 -7.95
C GLN A 184 2.79 13.23 -8.92
N THR A 185 1.82 13.98 -8.39
CA THR A 185 0.80 14.68 -9.20
C THR A 185 1.33 15.86 -10.02
N ARG A 186 2.57 16.28 -9.76
CA ARG A 186 3.34 17.25 -10.54
C ARG A 186 4.83 17.05 -10.30
N GLU A 187 5.64 17.62 -11.18
CA GLU A 187 7.09 17.64 -11.01
C GLU A 187 7.51 18.51 -9.80
N VAL A 188 8.54 18.03 -9.09
CA VAL A 188 9.31 18.80 -8.11
C VAL A 188 10.79 18.65 -8.49
N PRO A 189 11.47 19.73 -8.89
CA PRO A 189 12.85 19.67 -9.35
C PRO A 189 13.77 18.96 -8.36
N GLY A 190 14.48 17.94 -8.85
CA GLY A 190 15.44 17.14 -8.08
C GLY A 190 14.85 16.07 -7.16
N ALA A 191 13.53 16.04 -6.93
CA ALA A 191 12.89 15.06 -6.03
C ALA A 191 13.03 13.62 -6.54
N ALA A 192 12.90 13.41 -7.85
CA ALA A 192 13.07 12.09 -8.47
C ALA A 192 14.48 11.52 -8.24
N ARG A 193 15.51 12.36 -8.41
CA ARG A 193 16.90 12.00 -8.13
C ARG A 193 17.08 11.66 -6.65
N ALA A 194 16.57 12.49 -5.75
CA ALA A 194 16.68 12.30 -4.31
C ALA A 194 15.99 11.02 -3.82
N PHE A 195 14.82 10.67 -4.38
CA PHE A 195 14.13 9.40 -4.12
C PHE A 195 15.02 8.21 -4.48
N ARG A 196 15.58 8.20 -5.70
CA ARG A 196 16.46 7.12 -6.17
C ARG A 196 17.75 7.00 -5.37
N GLU A 197 18.37 8.13 -5.02
CA GLU A 197 19.57 8.16 -4.15
C GLU A 197 19.26 7.63 -2.75
N THR A 198 18.07 7.93 -2.21
CA THR A 198 17.59 7.40 -0.94
C THR A 198 17.38 5.89 -1.00
N ALA A 199 16.70 5.39 -2.03
CA ALA A 199 16.48 3.96 -2.24
C ALA A 199 17.81 3.21 -2.38
N ALA A 200 18.75 3.73 -3.19
CA ALA A 200 20.08 3.15 -3.35
C ALA A 200 20.85 3.08 -2.02
N ARG A 201 20.84 4.16 -1.21
CA ARG A 201 21.49 4.20 0.10
C ARG A 201 20.92 3.17 1.08
N LEU A 202 19.62 2.95 1.01
CA LEU A 202 18.91 1.96 1.82
C LEU A 202 18.98 0.55 1.22
N ARG A 203 19.65 0.39 0.07
CA ARG A 203 19.71 -0.84 -0.71
C ARG A 203 18.30 -1.38 -0.96
N ILE A 204 17.40 -0.55 -1.46
CA ILE A 204 16.06 -0.94 -1.90
C ILE A 204 16.03 -0.80 -3.43
N PRO A 205 15.73 -1.87 -4.19
CA PRO A 205 15.60 -1.79 -5.64
C PRO A 205 14.43 -0.88 -5.99
N VAL A 206 14.62 -0.09 -7.03
CA VAL A 206 13.60 0.80 -7.56
C VAL A 206 12.93 0.11 -8.74
N ASP A 207 11.61 0.06 -8.77
CA ASP A 207 10.89 -0.50 -9.90
C ASP A 207 11.12 0.36 -11.14
N ASP A 208 11.66 -0.22 -12.21
CA ASP A 208 12.02 0.54 -13.42
C ASP A 208 10.77 1.12 -14.09
N HIS A 209 9.69 0.33 -14.11
CA HIS A 209 8.40 0.72 -14.68
C HIS A 209 7.27 -0.02 -13.93
N PRO A 210 6.77 0.57 -12.83
CA PRO A 210 5.69 -0.03 -12.06
C PRO A 210 4.45 -0.26 -12.94
N CYS A 211 3.74 -1.37 -12.71
CA CYS A 211 2.45 -1.62 -13.34
C CYS A 211 1.29 -0.87 -12.65
N ASP A 212 1.58 -0.26 -11.51
CA ASP A 212 0.65 0.53 -10.71
C ASP A 212 0.40 1.89 -11.39
N GLY A 213 -0.86 2.30 -11.51
CA GLY A 213 -1.22 3.56 -12.16
C GLY A 213 -1.08 3.53 -13.69
N PRO A 214 -1.88 2.73 -14.42
CA PRO A 214 -1.84 2.64 -15.89
C PRO A 214 -2.08 3.98 -16.61
N ASP A 215 -2.66 4.96 -15.92
CA ASP A 215 -2.89 6.32 -16.44
C ASP A 215 -1.71 7.29 -16.17
N TRP A 216 -0.63 6.81 -15.55
CA TRP A 216 0.54 7.58 -15.16
C TRP A 216 1.75 7.26 -16.03
N ARG A 217 2.65 8.23 -16.20
CA ARG A 217 3.84 8.10 -17.05
C ARG A 217 5.10 7.92 -16.21
N PRO A 218 5.93 6.89 -16.46
CA PRO A 218 7.24 6.80 -15.85
C PRO A 218 8.14 7.94 -16.31
N ASP A 219 8.69 8.68 -15.35
CA ASP A 219 9.61 9.79 -15.57
C ASP A 219 10.28 10.25 -14.26
N PRO A 220 11.55 9.88 -13.99
CA PRO A 220 12.40 8.81 -14.58
C PRO A 220 12.06 7.43 -13.96
N PRO A 221 12.84 6.33 -14.17
CA PRO A 221 12.56 5.04 -13.54
C PRO A 221 12.29 5.11 -12.03
N GLY A 222 11.22 4.44 -11.58
CA GLY A 222 10.73 4.48 -10.20
C GLY A 222 9.89 5.69 -9.82
N VAL A 223 9.62 6.59 -10.76
CA VAL A 223 8.80 7.77 -10.53
C VAL A 223 7.71 7.81 -11.58
N LEU A 224 6.47 7.76 -11.14
CA LEU A 224 5.31 7.92 -11.99
C LEU A 224 4.78 9.35 -11.86
N ARG A 225 4.46 9.96 -13.00
CA ARG A 225 3.95 11.33 -13.11
C ARG A 225 2.54 11.33 -13.66
N LEU A 226 1.68 12.13 -13.05
CA LEU A 226 0.33 12.34 -13.55
C LEU A 226 0.41 13.20 -14.83
N PRO A 227 -0.12 12.76 -15.97
CA PRO A 227 -0.17 13.58 -17.17
C PRO A 227 -0.98 14.87 -16.94
N PRO A 228 -0.59 16.02 -17.55
CA PRO A 228 -1.29 17.29 -17.36
C PRO A 228 -2.78 17.27 -17.74
N ALA A 229 -3.17 16.42 -18.70
CA ALA A 229 -4.54 16.29 -19.19
C ALA A 229 -5.40 15.28 -18.40
N SER A 230 -4.85 14.65 -17.35
CA SER A 230 -5.59 13.66 -16.58
C SER A 230 -6.67 14.33 -15.71
N GLY A 231 -7.89 13.78 -15.79
CA GLY A 231 -9.03 14.20 -14.99
C GLY A 231 -8.90 13.82 -13.50
N SER A 232 -10.00 13.93 -12.76
CA SER A 232 -10.07 13.49 -11.34
C SER A 232 -10.35 12.00 -11.16
N SER A 233 -10.52 11.27 -12.26
CA SER A 233 -10.78 9.84 -12.29
C SER A 233 -9.56 9.10 -12.80
N GLU A 234 -9.18 8.04 -12.11
CA GLU A 234 -8.04 7.19 -12.47
C GLU A 234 -8.50 5.74 -12.51
N ARG A 235 -7.94 4.99 -13.45
CA ARG A 235 -7.97 3.53 -13.43
C ARG A 235 -6.89 3.03 -12.50
N ASP A 236 -7.27 2.13 -11.62
CA ASP A 236 -6.30 1.23 -11.00
C ASP A 236 -5.86 0.15 -12.01
N PRO A 237 -4.90 -0.73 -11.67
CA PRO A 237 -4.47 -1.80 -12.56
C PRO A 237 -5.61 -2.67 -13.08
N SER A 238 -6.70 -2.84 -12.31
CA SER A 238 -7.89 -3.63 -12.68
C SER A 238 -8.82 -2.98 -13.69
N GLY A 239 -8.54 -1.73 -14.07
CA GLY A 239 -9.44 -0.93 -14.87
C GLY A 239 -10.61 -0.35 -14.07
N PHE A 240 -10.64 -0.54 -12.74
CA PHE A 240 -11.63 0.11 -11.89
C PHE A 240 -11.35 1.61 -11.85
N VAL A 241 -12.33 2.39 -12.31
CA VAL A 241 -12.25 3.85 -12.34
C VAL A 241 -12.78 4.40 -11.02
N ALA A 242 -11.91 5.03 -10.24
CA ALA A 242 -12.27 5.70 -8.99
C ALA A 242 -11.90 7.19 -9.03
N LYS A 243 -12.57 7.99 -8.19
CA LYS A 243 -12.09 9.35 -7.88
C LYS A 243 -11.11 9.28 -6.72
N SER A 244 -9.86 8.97 -7.01
CA SER A 244 -8.86 8.79 -5.98
C SER A 244 -8.79 9.99 -5.02
N THR A 245 -8.87 9.73 -3.72
CA THR A 245 -8.80 10.81 -2.71
C THR A 245 -7.49 11.59 -2.79
N TRP A 246 -6.39 10.96 -3.25
CA TRP A 246 -5.11 11.63 -3.47
C TRP A 246 -5.08 12.64 -4.62
N LEU A 247 -6.07 12.64 -5.53
CA LEU A 247 -6.24 13.70 -6.54
C LEU A 247 -7.11 14.86 -6.07
N HIS A 248 -7.94 14.65 -5.05
CA HIS A 248 -8.85 15.64 -4.51
C HIS A 248 -8.19 16.99 -4.15
N PRO A 249 -7.04 17.03 -3.45
CA PRO A 249 -6.49 18.30 -2.97
C PRO A 249 -5.73 19.07 -4.07
N ARG A 250 -5.66 18.59 -5.32
CA ARG A 250 -5.09 19.34 -6.46
C ARG A 250 -5.79 20.68 -6.67
N ARG A 251 -7.08 20.77 -6.33
CA ARG A 251 -7.86 22.02 -6.36
C ARG A 251 -7.31 23.13 -5.45
N TYR A 252 -6.45 22.77 -4.50
CA TYR A 252 -5.75 23.68 -3.60
C TYR A 252 -4.29 23.95 -4.01
N GLY A 253 -3.82 23.40 -5.14
CA GLY A 253 -2.41 23.46 -5.54
C GLY A 253 -1.50 22.45 -4.82
N THR A 254 -2.09 21.56 -4.00
CA THR A 254 -1.40 20.51 -3.24
C THR A 254 -0.59 19.60 -4.14
N LEU A 255 0.68 19.34 -3.79
CA LEU A 255 1.39 18.18 -4.32
C LEU A 255 0.89 16.93 -3.59
N THR A 256 0.49 15.89 -4.34
CA THR A 256 0.34 14.57 -3.74
C THR A 256 1.50 13.68 -4.19
N ALA A 257 2.16 13.07 -3.21
CA ALA A 257 3.21 12.09 -3.41
C ALA A 257 2.82 10.77 -2.74
N LEU A 258 2.54 9.76 -3.55
CA LEU A 258 2.42 8.37 -3.13
C LEU A 258 3.82 7.78 -3.05
N VAL A 259 4.13 7.08 -1.97
CA VAL A 259 5.44 6.44 -1.78
C VAL A 259 5.24 4.97 -1.45
N GLU A 260 5.85 4.10 -2.24
CA GLU A 260 5.75 2.65 -2.13
C GLU A 260 7.05 2.06 -1.60
N ALA A 261 6.95 1.36 -0.47
CA ALA A 261 8.07 0.65 0.13
C ALA A 261 7.84 -0.87 0.11
N PRO A 262 8.74 -1.67 -0.49
CA PRO A 262 8.60 -3.12 -0.52
C PRO A 262 8.89 -3.77 0.84
N ALA A 263 8.08 -4.75 1.21
CA ALA A 263 8.35 -5.64 2.33
C ALA A 263 9.42 -6.67 1.95
N TRP A 264 9.22 -7.37 0.82
CA TRP A 264 10.25 -8.13 0.13
C TRP A 264 10.59 -7.49 -1.21
N ALA A 265 11.86 -7.14 -1.38
CA ALA A 265 12.33 -6.53 -2.60
C ALA A 265 12.75 -7.58 -3.64
N VAL A 266 12.34 -7.39 -4.89
CA VAL A 266 12.76 -8.22 -6.02
C VAL A 266 13.84 -7.46 -6.81
N PRO A 267 15.11 -7.91 -6.85
CA PRO A 267 16.17 -7.19 -7.56
C PRO A 267 15.90 -7.03 -9.07
N ALA A 268 15.24 -8.02 -9.69
CA ALA A 268 14.98 -8.04 -11.12
C ALA A 268 14.12 -6.86 -11.62
N VAL A 269 13.27 -6.27 -10.78
CA VAL A 269 12.39 -5.14 -11.16
C VAL A 269 13.16 -3.86 -11.50
N SER A 270 14.42 -3.75 -11.10
CA SER A 270 15.31 -2.62 -11.42
C SER A 270 16.11 -2.81 -12.71
N ASP A 271 15.91 -3.92 -13.43
CA ASP A 271 16.68 -4.23 -14.64
C ASP A 271 16.20 -3.39 -15.83
N SER A 272 16.92 -2.30 -16.12
CA SER A 272 16.61 -1.38 -17.22
C SER A 272 17.01 -1.88 -18.61
N ARG A 273 17.57 -3.08 -18.74
CA ARG A 273 17.91 -3.66 -20.05
C ARG A 273 16.62 -3.93 -20.85
N PRO A 274 16.60 -3.69 -22.17
CA PRO A 274 15.44 -4.02 -23.00
C PRO A 274 15.06 -5.51 -22.91
N GLU A 275 13.76 -5.79 -22.91
CA GLU A 275 13.27 -7.16 -23.04
C GLU A 275 13.35 -7.63 -24.50
N PRO A 276 14.07 -8.73 -24.80
CA PRO A 276 14.20 -9.24 -26.16
C PRO A 276 12.88 -9.73 -26.76
N ASP A 277 11.95 -10.25 -25.97
CA ASP A 277 10.63 -10.70 -26.47
C ASP A 277 9.48 -10.25 -25.54
N PRO A 278 9.07 -8.96 -25.63
CA PRO A 278 8.03 -8.39 -24.79
C PRO A 278 6.69 -9.14 -24.89
N ARG A 279 6.31 -9.57 -26.11
CA ARG A 279 5.04 -10.26 -26.34
C ARG A 279 4.99 -11.61 -25.64
N ARG A 280 6.09 -12.38 -25.74
CA ARG A 280 6.19 -13.66 -25.02
C ARG A 280 6.19 -13.45 -23.51
N ALA A 281 6.85 -12.40 -23.01
CA ALA A 281 6.88 -12.09 -21.59
C ALA A 281 5.49 -11.75 -21.03
N VAL A 282 4.72 -10.90 -21.73
CA VAL A 282 3.32 -10.59 -21.35
C VAL A 282 2.45 -11.85 -21.46
N GLY A 283 2.55 -12.59 -22.56
CA GLY A 283 1.79 -13.82 -22.77
C GLY A 283 1.99 -14.82 -21.62
N ALA A 284 3.25 -15.04 -21.21
CA ALA A 284 3.56 -15.94 -20.10
C ALA A 284 2.98 -15.45 -18.76
N ALA A 285 2.99 -14.13 -18.50
CA ALA A 285 2.40 -13.56 -17.29
C ALA A 285 0.86 -13.70 -17.29
N CYS A 286 0.21 -13.42 -18.42
CA CYS A 286 -1.23 -13.59 -18.60
C CYS A 286 -1.66 -15.05 -18.46
N ASP A 287 -0.95 -15.98 -19.11
CA ASP A 287 -1.26 -17.42 -19.04
C ASP A 287 -1.18 -17.94 -17.61
N LEU A 288 -0.13 -17.53 -16.87
CA LEU A 288 0.03 -17.90 -15.46
C LEU A 288 -1.11 -17.36 -14.58
N LEU A 289 -1.44 -16.07 -14.72
CA LEU A 289 -2.53 -15.44 -13.97
C LEU A 289 -3.87 -16.13 -14.26
N LEU A 290 -4.17 -16.38 -15.53
CA LEU A 290 -5.43 -17.01 -15.95
C LEU A 290 -5.50 -18.48 -15.53
N ALA A 291 -4.39 -19.23 -15.60
CA ALA A 291 -4.34 -20.62 -15.16
C ALA A 291 -4.64 -20.75 -13.66
N ARG A 292 -3.95 -19.98 -12.81
CA ARG A 292 -4.17 -20.01 -11.36
C ARG A 292 -5.53 -19.46 -10.95
N THR A 293 -6.02 -18.43 -11.64
CA THR A 293 -7.39 -17.91 -11.43
C THR A 293 -8.44 -18.99 -11.71
N ARG A 294 -8.28 -19.77 -12.79
CA ARG A 294 -9.18 -20.89 -13.11
C ARG A 294 -9.12 -22.00 -12.06
N GLU A 295 -7.91 -22.39 -11.65
CA GLU A 295 -7.69 -23.39 -10.61
C GLU A 295 -8.40 -23.01 -9.29
N LEU A 296 -8.22 -21.77 -8.84
CA LEU A 296 -8.89 -21.25 -7.65
C LEU A 296 -10.40 -21.13 -7.84
N GLY A 297 -10.86 -20.74 -9.02
CA GLY A 297 -12.29 -20.68 -9.35
C GLY A 297 -12.96 -22.03 -9.20
N THR A 298 -12.39 -23.10 -9.76
CA THR A 298 -12.89 -24.47 -9.63
C THR A 298 -12.86 -24.95 -8.17
N LEU A 299 -11.79 -24.64 -7.43
CA LEU A 299 -11.67 -25.03 -6.03
C LEU A 299 -12.70 -24.34 -5.11
N LEU A 300 -13.09 -23.10 -5.44
CA LEU A 300 -14.00 -22.28 -4.64
C LEU A 300 -15.45 -22.34 -5.11
N GLU A 301 -15.76 -22.89 -6.28
CA GLU A 301 -17.13 -23.05 -6.79
C GLU A 301 -18.10 -23.74 -5.80
N PRO A 302 -17.71 -24.78 -5.04
CA PRO A 302 -18.60 -25.40 -4.06
C PRO A 302 -18.84 -24.57 -2.80
N VAL A 303 -18.04 -23.53 -2.56
CA VAL A 303 -18.10 -22.71 -1.34
C VAL A 303 -19.23 -21.68 -1.49
N ARG A 304 -20.30 -21.87 -0.73
CA ARG A 304 -21.41 -20.92 -0.70
C ARG A 304 -21.14 -19.80 0.30
N SER A 305 -21.47 -18.57 -0.07
CA SER A 305 -21.26 -17.39 0.78
C SER A 305 -22.08 -17.40 2.07
N ASP A 306 -23.27 -18.02 2.05
CA ASP A 306 -24.16 -18.19 3.21
C ASP A 306 -23.58 -19.13 4.28
N ALA A 307 -22.64 -19.99 3.90
CA ALA A 307 -21.91 -20.83 4.82
C ALA A 307 -20.74 -20.10 5.50
N VAL A 308 -20.25 -18.98 4.97
CA VAL A 308 -19.08 -18.25 5.52
C VAL A 308 -19.50 -17.44 6.77
N PRO A 309 -18.77 -17.52 7.90
CA PRO A 309 -19.08 -16.73 9.09
C PRO A 309 -19.09 -15.23 8.76
N HIS A 310 -20.05 -14.49 9.31
CA HIS A 310 -20.25 -13.08 8.98
C HIS A 310 -18.99 -12.23 9.19
N GLU A 311 -18.21 -12.50 10.23
CA GLU A 311 -16.96 -11.79 10.52
C GLU A 311 -15.82 -12.10 9.53
N LEU A 312 -15.93 -13.17 8.76
CA LEU A 312 -14.99 -13.58 7.71
C LEU A 312 -15.52 -13.33 6.30
N LEU A 313 -16.78 -12.91 6.15
CA LEU A 313 -17.38 -12.58 4.87
C LEU A 313 -16.55 -11.55 4.05
N PRO A 314 -15.92 -10.51 4.66
CA PRO A 314 -15.05 -9.61 3.91
C PRO A 314 -13.87 -10.31 3.21
N LEU A 315 -13.31 -11.37 3.80
CA LEU A 315 -12.23 -12.15 3.17
C LEU A 315 -12.74 -12.91 1.94
N HIS A 316 -13.93 -13.53 2.07
CA HIS A 316 -14.56 -14.25 0.98
C HIS A 316 -14.91 -13.31 -0.19
N THR A 317 -15.54 -12.17 0.10
CA THR A 317 -15.97 -11.22 -0.92
C THR A 317 -14.79 -10.58 -1.64
N ALA A 318 -13.72 -10.20 -0.92
CA ALA A 318 -12.48 -9.72 -1.53
C ALA A 318 -11.78 -10.77 -2.41
N ALA A 319 -11.74 -12.03 -1.97
CA ALA A 319 -11.19 -13.12 -2.78
C ALA A 319 -12.00 -13.33 -4.08
N ALA A 320 -13.34 -13.33 -3.98
CA ALA A 320 -14.23 -13.48 -5.12
C ALA A 320 -14.11 -12.31 -6.12
N GLU A 321 -13.99 -11.07 -5.63
CA GLU A 321 -13.79 -9.90 -6.50
C GLU A 321 -12.47 -10.01 -7.28
N LEU A 322 -11.37 -10.36 -6.62
CA LEU A 322 -10.08 -10.52 -7.29
C LEU A 322 -10.10 -11.63 -8.36
N LEU A 323 -10.80 -12.76 -8.11
CA LEU A 323 -11.00 -13.80 -9.13
C LEU A 323 -11.76 -13.27 -10.35
N ARG A 324 -12.84 -12.50 -10.12
CA ARG A 324 -13.65 -11.92 -11.19
C ARG A 324 -12.85 -10.90 -12.03
N VAL A 325 -11.94 -10.19 -11.40
CA VAL A 325 -11.17 -9.09 -12.00
C VAL A 325 -9.91 -9.57 -12.72
N ALA A 326 -9.31 -10.68 -12.28
CA ALA A 326 -8.06 -11.20 -12.84
C ALA A 326 -8.06 -11.41 -14.38
N PRO A 327 -9.15 -11.87 -15.03
CA PRO A 327 -9.20 -11.93 -16.48
C PRO A 327 -9.11 -10.57 -17.16
N SER A 328 -9.77 -9.54 -16.62
CA SER A 328 -9.70 -8.18 -17.16
C SER A 328 -8.30 -7.57 -16.99
N LEU A 329 -7.58 -7.92 -15.91
CA LEU A 329 -6.17 -7.56 -15.74
C LEU A 329 -5.31 -8.11 -16.88
N ALA A 330 -5.45 -9.39 -17.20
CA ALA A 330 -4.70 -10.03 -18.28
C ALA A 330 -4.99 -9.40 -19.65
N VAL A 331 -6.24 -9.03 -19.92
CA VAL A 331 -6.62 -8.29 -21.13
C VAL A 331 -5.94 -6.92 -21.16
N GLY A 332 -6.01 -6.16 -20.06
CA GLY A 332 -5.36 -4.86 -19.97
C GLY A 332 -3.85 -4.92 -20.21
N TRP A 333 -3.16 -5.92 -19.65
CA TRP A 333 -1.73 -6.14 -19.91
C TRP A 333 -1.44 -6.50 -21.36
N ALA A 334 -2.32 -7.27 -22.01
CA ALA A 334 -2.18 -7.64 -23.41
C ALA A 334 -2.47 -6.49 -24.40
N GLU A 335 -3.30 -5.51 -24.01
CA GLU A 335 -3.65 -4.35 -24.84
C GLU A 335 -2.65 -3.19 -24.72
N GLN A 336 -1.84 -3.16 -23.66
CA GLN A 336 -0.79 -2.16 -23.48
C GLN A 336 0.32 -2.32 -24.52
N GLU A 337 0.95 -1.20 -24.91
CA GLU A 337 2.07 -1.23 -25.84
C GLU A 337 3.24 -2.02 -25.24
N HIS A 338 3.66 -3.10 -25.89
CA HIS A 338 4.68 -4.01 -25.39
C HIS A 338 6.11 -3.50 -25.67
N THR A 339 6.42 -2.32 -25.13
CA THR A 339 7.79 -1.81 -25.00
C THR A 339 8.14 -1.76 -23.51
N GLY A 340 9.36 -2.13 -23.15
CA GLY A 340 9.71 -2.16 -21.74
C GLY A 340 11.06 -2.80 -21.46
N SER A 341 11.49 -2.60 -20.23
CA SER A 341 12.69 -3.21 -19.68
C SER A 341 12.37 -4.60 -19.13
N ARG A 342 13.40 -5.43 -18.93
CA ARG A 342 13.28 -6.70 -18.20
C ARG A 342 12.68 -6.49 -16.81
N GLY A 343 12.95 -5.34 -16.18
CA GLY A 343 12.37 -4.94 -14.90
C GLY A 343 10.85 -4.80 -14.95
N HIS A 344 10.33 -4.14 -15.98
CA HIS A 344 8.89 -4.04 -16.22
C HIS A 344 8.21 -5.44 -16.28
N PHE A 345 8.78 -6.35 -17.08
CA PHE A 345 8.21 -7.70 -17.21
C PHE A 345 8.43 -8.56 -15.95
N ALA A 346 9.48 -8.31 -15.17
CA ALA A 346 9.62 -8.89 -13.85
C ALA A 346 8.49 -8.41 -12.91
N THR A 347 8.14 -7.12 -12.93
CA THR A 347 7.01 -6.57 -12.17
C THR A 347 5.68 -7.21 -12.58
N LEU A 348 5.41 -7.35 -13.89
CA LEU A 348 4.23 -8.07 -14.38
C LEU A 348 4.21 -9.54 -13.91
N GLY A 349 5.33 -10.24 -14.01
CA GLY A 349 5.42 -11.64 -13.59
C GLY A 349 5.30 -11.83 -12.08
N VAL A 350 5.74 -10.86 -11.26
CA VAL A 350 5.48 -10.82 -9.82
C VAL A 350 3.99 -10.60 -9.56
N SER A 351 3.37 -9.63 -10.24
CA SER A 351 1.93 -9.35 -10.13
C SER A 351 1.06 -10.56 -10.51
N ALA A 352 1.37 -11.24 -11.62
CA ALA A 352 0.68 -12.45 -12.08
C ALA A 352 0.68 -13.60 -11.04
N ARG A 353 1.72 -13.67 -10.20
CA ARG A 353 1.82 -14.66 -9.11
C ARG A 353 1.13 -14.18 -7.84
N ARG A 354 1.31 -12.90 -7.51
CA ARG A 354 0.82 -12.29 -6.27
C ARG A 354 -0.71 -12.22 -6.24
N ILE A 355 -1.36 -11.88 -7.34
CA ILE A 355 -2.83 -11.77 -7.40
C ILE A 355 -3.53 -13.08 -6.98
N PRO A 356 -3.28 -14.24 -7.61
CA PRO A 356 -3.91 -15.49 -7.17
C PRO A 356 -3.43 -15.94 -5.78
N LEU A 357 -2.20 -15.63 -5.39
CA LEU A 357 -1.70 -15.90 -4.04
C LEU A 357 -2.51 -15.15 -2.97
N ARG A 358 -2.86 -13.87 -3.21
CA ARG A 358 -3.73 -13.08 -2.33
C ARG A 358 -5.13 -13.69 -2.23
N VAL A 359 -5.69 -14.17 -3.35
CA VAL A 359 -6.98 -14.88 -3.36
C VAL A 359 -6.91 -16.13 -2.50
N ALA A 360 -5.93 -17.00 -2.73
CA ALA A 360 -5.78 -18.26 -1.99
C ALA A 360 -5.63 -18.01 -0.49
N ALA A 361 -4.84 -17.00 -0.11
CA ALA A 361 -4.64 -16.59 1.27
C ALA A 361 -5.92 -16.12 1.97
N MET A 362 -6.70 -15.23 1.32
CA MET A 362 -7.96 -14.74 1.90
C MET A 362 -9.03 -15.83 1.93
N ALA A 363 -9.18 -16.59 0.85
CA ALA A 363 -10.15 -17.66 0.74
C ALA A 363 -9.89 -18.76 1.77
N ARG A 364 -8.63 -19.16 1.98
CA ARG A 364 -8.23 -20.11 3.03
C ARG A 364 -8.77 -19.69 4.38
N ARG A 365 -8.56 -18.42 4.74
CA ARG A 365 -9.03 -17.88 6.03
C ARG A 365 -10.54 -17.86 6.11
N ALA A 366 -11.22 -17.47 5.02
CA ALA A 366 -12.67 -17.38 4.97
C ALA A 366 -13.36 -18.73 5.20
N VAL A 367 -12.80 -19.81 4.62
CA VAL A 367 -13.44 -21.15 4.62
C VAL A 367 -12.88 -22.10 5.67
N ALA A 368 -11.87 -21.69 6.44
CA ALA A 368 -11.17 -22.56 7.41
C ALA A 368 -12.10 -23.29 8.39
N ARG A 369 -13.23 -22.69 8.76
CA ARG A 369 -14.20 -23.28 9.70
C ARG A 369 -15.31 -24.09 9.03
N THR A 370 -15.56 -23.88 7.75
CA THR A 370 -16.77 -24.35 7.05
C THR A 370 -16.47 -25.34 5.93
N ALA A 371 -15.27 -25.26 5.35
CA ALA A 371 -14.73 -26.21 4.39
C ALA A 371 -13.23 -26.47 4.69
N PRO A 372 -12.90 -27.17 5.79
CA PRO A 372 -11.51 -27.37 6.22
C PRO A 372 -10.65 -28.08 5.17
N ALA A 373 -11.19 -29.08 4.46
CA ALA A 373 -10.46 -29.75 3.37
C ALA A 373 -10.06 -28.77 2.25
N THR A 374 -10.97 -27.87 1.85
CA THR A 374 -10.67 -26.80 0.88
C THR A 374 -9.63 -25.84 1.44
N ALA A 375 -9.71 -25.49 2.74
CA ALA A 375 -8.73 -24.63 3.39
C ALA A 375 -7.32 -25.24 3.42
N ASP A 376 -7.21 -26.56 3.59
CA ASP A 376 -5.93 -27.27 3.56
C ASP A 376 -5.31 -27.25 2.15
N VAL A 377 -6.11 -27.52 1.11
CA VAL A 377 -5.65 -27.39 -0.29
C VAL A 377 -5.17 -25.97 -0.59
N LEU A 378 -5.92 -24.95 -0.17
CA LEU A 378 -5.52 -23.55 -0.34
C LEU A 378 -4.23 -23.23 0.43
N ALA A 379 -4.02 -23.83 1.60
CA ALA A 379 -2.78 -23.66 2.37
C ALA A 379 -1.57 -24.26 1.65
N ASP A 380 -1.73 -25.41 1.02
CA ASP A 380 -0.68 -26.04 0.22
C ASP A 380 -0.38 -25.24 -1.05
N LEU A 381 -1.39 -24.69 -1.74
CA LEU A 381 -1.20 -23.78 -2.87
C LEU A 381 -0.43 -22.51 -2.46
N VAL A 382 -0.80 -21.89 -1.33
CA VAL A 382 -0.06 -20.72 -0.79
C VAL A 382 1.41 -21.07 -0.55
N ARG A 383 1.69 -22.21 0.08
CA ARG A 383 3.06 -22.69 0.34
C ARG A 383 3.82 -22.94 -0.96
N GLU A 384 3.22 -23.64 -1.91
CA GLU A 384 3.86 -23.98 -3.19
C GLU A 384 4.15 -22.72 -4.01
N TRP A 385 3.19 -21.82 -4.15
CA TRP A 385 3.36 -20.61 -4.95
C TRP A 385 4.32 -19.61 -4.30
N CYS A 386 4.39 -19.54 -2.97
CA CYS A 386 5.45 -18.79 -2.29
C CYS A 386 6.83 -19.37 -2.61
N ARG A 387 7.00 -20.70 -2.57
CA ARG A 387 8.28 -21.37 -2.94
C ARG A 387 8.65 -21.16 -4.39
N GLU A 388 7.67 -21.19 -5.31
CA GLU A 388 7.92 -20.89 -6.73
C GLU A 388 8.37 -19.44 -6.91
N LEU A 389 7.69 -18.50 -6.26
CA LEU A 389 8.05 -17.09 -6.28
C LEU A 389 9.47 -16.88 -5.74
N ASP A 390 9.81 -17.52 -4.62
CA ASP A 390 11.13 -17.44 -4.00
C ASP A 390 12.23 -17.93 -4.96
N LYS A 391 12.01 -19.07 -5.62
CA LYS A 391 12.95 -19.61 -6.62
C LYS A 391 13.09 -18.75 -7.87
N THR A 392 12.02 -18.06 -8.26
CA THR A 392 11.97 -17.31 -9.53
C THR A 392 12.57 -15.92 -9.39
N TYR A 393 12.30 -15.24 -8.27
CA TYR A 393 12.58 -13.82 -8.10
C TYR A 393 13.55 -13.50 -6.95
N GLU A 394 13.88 -14.48 -6.11
CA GLU A 394 14.76 -14.34 -4.95
C GLU A 394 14.40 -13.09 -4.10
N PRO A 395 13.12 -12.94 -3.70
CA PRO A 395 12.65 -11.77 -2.99
C PRO A 395 13.35 -11.68 -1.63
N ARG A 396 13.92 -10.52 -1.31
CA ARG A 396 14.67 -10.31 -0.06
C ARG A 396 13.92 -9.43 0.90
N TRP A 397 13.80 -9.87 2.16
CA TRP A 397 13.21 -9.06 3.21
C TRP A 397 13.96 -7.73 3.37
N ILE A 398 13.22 -6.62 3.34
CA ILE A 398 13.72 -5.29 3.65
C ILE A 398 13.42 -5.01 5.12
N PRO A 399 14.43 -4.71 5.97
CA PRO A 399 14.16 -4.37 7.36
C PRO A 399 13.18 -3.19 7.49
N VAL A 400 12.25 -3.24 8.44
CA VAL A 400 11.26 -2.16 8.65
C VAL A 400 11.94 -0.79 8.86
N SER A 401 13.15 -0.77 9.41
CA SER A 401 13.96 0.46 9.54
C SER A 401 14.44 1.02 8.19
N ALA A 402 14.63 0.19 7.16
CA ALA A 402 14.92 0.63 5.80
C ALA A 402 13.61 1.04 5.09
N GLN A 403 12.53 0.27 5.21
CA GLN A 403 11.22 0.61 4.62
C GLN A 403 10.72 1.99 5.11
N THR A 404 10.63 2.16 6.43
CA THR A 404 10.25 3.46 7.03
C THR A 404 11.31 4.54 6.78
N GLY A 405 12.58 4.15 6.57
CA GLY A 405 13.66 5.08 6.22
C GLY A 405 13.46 5.70 4.84
N LEU A 406 12.96 4.92 3.88
CA LEU A 406 12.61 5.40 2.54
C LEU A 406 11.48 6.43 2.62
N HIS A 407 10.37 6.09 3.27
CA HIS A 407 9.25 7.00 3.46
C HIS A 407 9.67 8.32 4.12
N VAL A 408 10.34 8.24 5.27
CA VAL A 408 10.70 9.44 6.05
C VAL A 408 11.65 10.35 5.28
N ARG A 409 12.65 9.80 4.60
CA ARG A 409 13.61 10.61 3.84
C ARG A 409 12.98 11.25 2.60
N THR A 410 12.13 10.52 1.89
CA THR A 410 11.38 11.05 0.73
C THR A 410 10.45 12.18 1.15
N MET A 411 9.70 12.00 2.25
CA MET A 411 8.81 13.03 2.79
C MET A 411 9.59 14.30 3.19
N LEU A 412 10.70 14.16 3.92
CA LEU A 412 11.51 15.30 4.35
C LEU A 412 12.18 16.04 3.18
N ASP A 413 12.67 15.32 2.17
CA ASP A 413 13.24 15.95 0.96
C ASP A 413 12.18 16.74 0.19
N LEU A 414 11.00 16.16 -0.03
CA LEU A 414 9.90 16.86 -0.70
C LEU A 414 9.42 18.06 0.11
N ALA A 415 9.24 17.93 1.42
CA ALA A 415 8.88 19.05 2.28
C ALA A 415 9.92 20.18 2.21
N GLY A 416 11.21 19.84 2.27
CA GLY A 416 12.30 20.80 2.14
C GLY A 416 12.36 21.51 0.78
N ARG A 417 11.84 20.91 -0.29
CA ARG A 417 11.76 21.55 -1.62
C ARG A 417 10.52 22.43 -1.80
N LEU A 418 9.49 22.21 -1.00
CA LEU A 418 8.18 22.85 -1.15
C LEU A 418 7.94 23.98 -0.15
N CYS A 419 8.61 23.92 1.01
CA CYS A 419 8.46 24.88 2.11
C CYS A 419 9.72 25.75 2.32
N ALA A 420 10.72 25.62 1.45
CA ALA A 420 11.95 26.44 1.50
C ALA A 420 11.80 27.79 0.80
#